data_AF-A0A2S2DD47-F1
#
_entry.id   AF-A0A2S2DD47-F1
#
_cell.length_a   1.000
_cell.length_b   1.000
_cell.length_c   1.000
_cell.angle_alpha   90.00
_cell.angle_beta   90.00
_cell.angle_gamma   90.00
#
_symmetry.space_group_name_H-M   'P 1'
#
loop_
_entity.id
_entity.type
_entity.pdbx_description
1 polymer ?
#
loop_
_entity_poly.entity_id
_entity_poly.type
_entity_poly.pdbx_seq_one_letter_code
_entity_poly.pdbx_strand_id
1 'polypeptide(L)'
;MTASCVLIACLASLRGQAGLAILCAGLAASQNPPLALLIPFACAWRVLIVRYPRLQWPDSSAAPVDWRELVLAAAGILLTLAPLAFFQWTFGTPSVIARDFNGSEFVTGARMFSLFFDLNQGMVIGSPGIALAVLLGCFALPKRLRTPWLVMAALLLALIVLMALPALSTINWNSGGVVMTRYSYWLSVPLLVLALLAARLSSPRWRIGLLFAGVALQAVVLSGTGLLGEKAIFIEHSAPARWALSHIPQYYNPEAEIFHARNQKRVTLPLPKDSISVFGVDGKPTKIMRHRSNRSAPPGLCAAGETLQGHDVRDVSREWEYLHAPFTCVPRR
;
A
#
# COMPACT_ATOMS: atom_id res chain seq x y z
N MET A 1 -16.67 -1.52 -4.13
CA MET A 1 -16.71 -1.06 -5.54
C MET A 1 -15.33 -0.92 -6.16
N THR A 2 -14.44 -0.06 -5.64
CA THR A 2 -13.12 0.21 -6.27
C THR A 2 -12.29 -1.04 -6.57
N ALA A 3 -12.07 -1.92 -5.59
CA ALA A 3 -11.27 -3.13 -5.79
C ALA A 3 -11.87 -4.06 -6.86
N SER A 4 -13.19 -4.21 -6.91
CA SER A 4 -13.88 -4.97 -7.95
C SER A 4 -13.65 -4.36 -9.33
N CYS A 5 -13.72 -3.03 -9.45
CA CYS A 5 -13.42 -2.33 -10.70
C CYS A 5 -11.95 -2.49 -11.13
N VAL A 6 -10.99 -2.42 -10.20
CA VAL A 6 -9.56 -2.70 -10.51
C VAL A 6 -9.38 -4.13 -10.98
N LEU A 7 -10.00 -5.10 -10.30
CA LEU A 7 -9.95 -6.52 -10.67
C LEU A 7 -10.49 -6.75 -12.08
N ILE A 8 -11.67 -6.19 -12.39
CA ILE A 8 -12.28 -6.29 -13.71
C ILE A 8 -11.43 -5.56 -14.75
N ALA A 9 -10.91 -4.37 -14.45
CA ALA A 9 -10.08 -3.60 -15.38
C ALA A 9 -8.81 -4.35 -15.79
N CYS A 10 -8.12 -4.95 -14.81
CA CYS A 10 -6.98 -5.80 -15.06
C CYS A 10 -7.40 -7.02 -15.91
N LEU A 11 -8.39 -7.82 -15.46
CA LEU A 11 -8.84 -9.02 -16.19
C LEU A 11 -9.32 -8.72 -17.62
N ALA A 12 -10.03 -7.61 -17.83
CA ALA A 12 -10.48 -7.16 -19.15
C ALA A 12 -9.30 -6.77 -20.04
N SER A 13 -8.30 -6.06 -19.50
CA SER A 13 -7.05 -5.77 -20.20
C SER A 13 -6.37 -7.08 -20.63
N LEU A 14 -6.30 -8.05 -19.71
CA LEU A 14 -5.67 -9.34 -19.96
C LEU A 14 -6.38 -10.14 -21.06
N ARG A 15 -7.68 -9.96 -21.22
CA ARG A 15 -8.51 -10.55 -22.27
C ARG A 15 -8.53 -9.74 -23.57
N GLY A 16 -7.82 -8.62 -23.65
CA GLY A 16 -7.83 -7.73 -24.81
C GLY A 16 -9.06 -6.82 -24.94
N GLN A 17 -9.93 -6.76 -23.94
CA GLN A 17 -11.14 -5.93 -23.89
C GLN A 17 -10.81 -4.55 -23.30
N ALA A 18 -10.22 -3.67 -24.13
CA ALA A 18 -9.66 -2.41 -23.66
C ALA A 18 -10.74 -1.40 -23.25
N GLY A 19 -11.86 -1.33 -23.97
CA GLY A 19 -12.99 -0.47 -23.64
C GLY A 19 -13.56 -0.77 -22.26
N LEU A 20 -13.84 -2.04 -21.97
CA LEU A 20 -14.29 -2.46 -20.64
C LEU A 20 -13.22 -2.18 -19.56
N ALA A 21 -11.94 -2.42 -19.89
CA ALA A 21 -10.86 -2.12 -18.95
C ALA A 21 -10.80 -0.64 -18.59
N ILE A 22 -10.91 0.25 -19.57
CA ILE A 22 -10.89 1.70 -19.41
C ILE A 22 -12.13 2.18 -18.65
N LEU A 23 -13.32 1.62 -18.93
CA LEU A 23 -14.54 1.92 -18.17
C LEU A 23 -14.36 1.61 -16.68
N CYS A 24 -13.92 0.41 -16.36
CA CYS A 24 -13.73 0.00 -14.97
C CYS A 24 -12.57 0.75 -14.30
N ALA A 25 -11.49 1.04 -15.02
CA ALA A 25 -10.41 1.89 -14.54
C ALA A 25 -10.93 3.29 -14.17
N GLY A 26 -11.78 3.89 -15.01
CA GLY A 26 -12.36 5.20 -14.73
C GLY A 26 -13.33 5.22 -13.55
N LEU A 27 -14.17 4.19 -13.42
CA LEU A 27 -15.02 3.99 -12.23
C LEU A 27 -14.20 3.80 -10.94
N ALA A 28 -13.02 3.19 -11.03
CA ALA A 28 -12.13 3.05 -9.89
C ALA A 28 -11.42 4.38 -9.57
N ALA A 29 -10.97 5.09 -10.60
CA ALA A 29 -10.27 6.36 -10.52
C ALA A 29 -11.15 7.49 -9.98
N SER A 30 -12.46 7.45 -10.21
CA SER A 30 -13.40 8.44 -9.66
C SER A 30 -13.43 8.45 -8.13
N GLN A 31 -13.03 7.36 -7.47
CA GLN A 31 -12.86 7.28 -6.03
C GLN A 31 -11.39 7.39 -5.59
N ASN A 32 -10.47 6.84 -6.37
CA ASN A 32 -9.04 6.83 -6.04
C ASN A 32 -8.24 7.25 -7.29
N PRO A 33 -7.93 8.55 -7.45
CA PRO A 33 -7.32 9.09 -8.68
C PRO A 33 -6.08 8.37 -9.21
N PRO A 34 -5.16 7.83 -8.37
CA PRO A 34 -4.01 7.09 -8.89
C PRO A 34 -4.36 5.91 -9.81
N LEU A 35 -5.55 5.32 -9.64
CA LEU A 35 -6.02 4.21 -10.46
C LEU A 35 -6.29 4.60 -11.91
N ALA A 36 -6.32 5.90 -12.24
CA ALA A 36 -6.40 6.37 -13.63
C ALA A 36 -5.24 5.84 -14.50
N LEU A 37 -4.09 5.48 -13.90
CA LEU A 37 -2.96 4.86 -14.61
C LEU A 37 -3.27 3.46 -15.19
N LEU A 38 -4.38 2.83 -14.78
CA LEU A 38 -4.89 1.62 -15.44
C LEU A 38 -5.36 1.88 -16.88
N ILE A 39 -5.78 3.12 -17.21
CA ILE A 39 -6.22 3.50 -18.56
C ILE A 39 -5.05 3.42 -19.57
N PRO A 40 -3.93 4.14 -19.41
CA PRO A 40 -2.80 4.01 -20.32
C PRO A 40 -2.20 2.60 -20.27
N PHE A 41 -2.25 1.91 -19.13
CA PHE A 41 -1.85 0.50 -19.05
C PHE A 41 -2.71 -0.40 -19.96
N ALA A 42 -4.04 -0.27 -19.94
CA ALA A 42 -4.93 -1.06 -20.79
C ALA A 42 -4.63 -0.84 -22.29
N CYS A 43 -4.39 0.42 -22.69
CA CYS A 43 -3.99 0.77 -24.06
C CYS A 43 -2.63 0.17 -24.43
N ALA A 44 -1.62 0.36 -23.57
CA ALA A 44 -0.27 -0.14 -23.80
C ALA A 44 -0.23 -1.67 -23.88
N TRP A 45 -0.94 -2.35 -22.98
CA TRP A 45 -1.05 -3.80 -22.98
C TRP A 45 -1.72 -4.31 -24.26
N ARG A 46 -2.80 -3.66 -24.71
CA ARG A 46 -3.46 -4.00 -25.98
C ARG A 46 -2.49 -3.90 -27.17
N VAL A 47 -1.71 -2.83 -27.27
CA VAL A 47 -0.70 -2.68 -28.32
C VAL A 47 0.34 -3.80 -28.22
N LEU A 48 0.79 -4.13 -27.00
CA LEU A 48 1.80 -5.14 -26.75
C LEU A 48 1.34 -6.54 -27.16
N ILE A 49 0.11 -6.94 -26.83
CA ILE A 49 -0.42 -8.27 -27.20
C ILE A 49 -0.71 -8.42 -28.70
N VAL A 50 -0.99 -7.32 -29.41
CA VAL A 50 -1.12 -7.32 -30.87
C VAL A 50 0.26 -7.46 -31.51
N ARG A 51 1.27 -6.74 -30.99
CA ARG A 51 2.64 -6.78 -31.54
C ARG A 51 3.38 -8.08 -31.21
N TYR A 52 3.11 -8.66 -30.04
CA TYR A 52 3.75 -9.86 -29.53
C TYR A 52 2.68 -10.88 -29.07
N PRO A 53 2.05 -11.63 -30.01
CA PRO A 53 1.01 -12.60 -29.68
C PRO A 53 1.44 -13.69 -28.68
N ARG A 54 2.75 -13.96 -28.54
CA ARG A 54 3.30 -14.88 -27.53
C ARG A 54 3.04 -14.44 -26.09
N LEU A 55 2.72 -13.16 -25.86
CA LEU A 55 2.35 -12.61 -24.56
C LEU A 55 0.84 -12.75 -24.27
N GLN A 56 0.03 -13.14 -25.27
CA GLN A 56 -1.39 -13.40 -25.06
C GLN A 56 -1.56 -14.62 -24.16
N TRP A 57 -2.53 -14.53 -23.24
CA TRP A 57 -2.96 -15.69 -22.48
C TRP A 57 -3.77 -16.65 -23.33
N PRO A 58 -3.84 -17.95 -22.95
CA PRO A 58 -4.52 -18.98 -23.73
C PRO A 58 -5.97 -18.64 -24.12
N ASP A 59 -6.67 -17.86 -23.30
CA ASP A 59 -8.07 -17.47 -23.50
C ASP A 59 -8.23 -15.97 -23.85
N SER A 60 -7.14 -15.31 -24.22
CA SER A 60 -7.14 -13.91 -24.63
C SER A 60 -7.21 -13.82 -26.15
N SER A 61 -8.16 -13.03 -26.66
CA SER A 61 -8.14 -12.56 -28.04
C SER A 61 -8.22 -11.04 -28.02
N ALA A 62 -7.36 -10.37 -28.78
CA ALA A 62 -7.52 -8.94 -28.98
C ALA A 62 -8.80 -8.73 -29.82
N ALA A 63 -9.94 -8.50 -29.14
CA ALA A 63 -11.20 -8.20 -29.79
C ALA A 63 -11.01 -7.03 -30.77
N PRO A 64 -11.62 -7.02 -31.96
CA PRO A 64 -11.54 -5.88 -32.87
C PRO A 64 -11.99 -4.60 -32.16
N VAL A 65 -11.38 -3.46 -32.52
CA VAL A 65 -11.87 -2.16 -32.02
C VAL A 65 -13.18 -1.86 -32.75
N ASP A 66 -14.30 -2.06 -32.07
CA ASP A 66 -15.62 -1.70 -32.57
C ASP A 66 -16.15 -0.45 -31.85
N TRP A 67 -17.33 0.00 -32.28
CA TRP A 67 -17.96 1.18 -31.68
C TRP A 67 -18.26 0.98 -30.19
N ARG A 68 -18.52 -0.25 -29.73
CA ARG A 68 -18.83 -0.55 -28.33
C ARG A 68 -17.60 -0.33 -27.46
N GLU A 69 -16.45 -0.83 -27.89
CA GLU A 69 -15.17 -0.61 -27.22
C GLU A 69 -14.84 0.89 -27.12
N LEU A 70 -15.10 1.66 -28.17
CA LEU A 70 -14.90 3.11 -28.17
C LEU A 70 -15.84 3.83 -27.20
N VAL A 71 -17.12 3.46 -27.16
CA VAL A 71 -18.11 4.04 -26.22
C VAL A 71 -17.73 3.72 -24.78
N LEU A 72 -17.34 2.47 -24.48
CA LEU A 72 -16.90 2.09 -23.13
C LEU A 72 -15.63 2.85 -22.71
N ALA A 73 -14.66 2.99 -23.62
CA ALA A 73 -13.45 3.76 -23.35
C ALA A 73 -13.75 5.24 -23.09
N ALA A 74 -14.59 5.86 -23.94
CA ALA A 74 -15.01 7.25 -23.76
C ALA A 74 -15.74 7.45 -22.42
N ALA A 75 -16.67 6.56 -22.07
CA ALA A 75 -17.37 6.59 -20.79
C ALA A 75 -16.39 6.49 -19.59
N GLY A 76 -15.40 5.59 -19.65
CA GLY A 76 -14.37 5.47 -18.62
C GLY A 76 -13.53 6.72 -18.43
N ILE A 77 -13.10 7.35 -19.53
CA ILE A 77 -12.34 8.60 -19.49
C ILE A 77 -13.21 9.72 -18.89
N LEU A 78 -14.45 9.86 -19.34
CA LEU A 78 -15.38 10.86 -18.80
C LEU A 78 -15.62 10.66 -17.30
N LEU A 79 -15.80 9.42 -16.83
CA LEU A 79 -15.97 9.10 -15.41
C LEU A 79 -14.73 9.43 -14.58
N THR A 80 -13.54 9.32 -15.16
CA THR A 80 -12.28 9.72 -14.51
C THR A 80 -12.20 11.24 -14.35
N LEU A 81 -12.61 11.98 -15.39
CA LEU A 81 -12.53 13.43 -15.43
C LEU A 81 -13.68 14.11 -14.67
N ALA A 82 -14.82 13.45 -14.53
CA ALA A 82 -16.02 14.05 -13.94
C ALA A 82 -15.80 14.61 -12.53
N PRO A 83 -15.15 13.91 -11.56
CA PRO A 83 -14.85 14.51 -10.26
C PRO A 83 -13.92 15.71 -10.38
N LEU A 84 -12.88 15.63 -11.22
CA LEU A 84 -11.92 16.74 -11.40
C LEU A 84 -12.61 17.99 -11.96
N ALA A 85 -13.48 17.82 -12.95
CA ALA A 85 -14.27 18.89 -13.54
C ALA A 85 -15.26 19.49 -12.53
N PHE A 86 -15.94 18.64 -11.76
CA PHE A 86 -16.83 19.09 -10.68
C PHE A 86 -16.07 19.91 -9.64
N PHE A 87 -14.94 19.39 -9.13
CA PHE A 87 -14.14 20.10 -8.13
C PHE A 87 -13.60 21.42 -8.68
N GLN A 88 -13.13 21.43 -9.93
CA GLN A 88 -12.66 22.66 -10.57
C GLN A 88 -13.77 23.71 -10.67
N TRP A 89 -14.97 23.30 -11.07
CA TRP A 89 -16.12 24.20 -11.21
C TRP A 89 -16.61 24.74 -9.86
N THR A 90 -16.71 23.88 -8.84
CA THR A 90 -17.28 24.26 -7.53
C THR A 90 -16.27 24.92 -6.59
N PHE A 91 -15.00 24.51 -6.62
CA PHE A 91 -13.98 24.94 -5.64
C PHE A 91 -12.77 25.64 -6.27
N GLY A 92 -12.75 25.81 -7.59
CA GLY A 92 -11.64 26.45 -8.32
C GLY A 92 -10.35 25.62 -8.38
N THR A 93 -10.39 24.35 -7.98
CA THR A 93 -9.25 23.43 -7.99
C THR A 93 -9.69 22.02 -8.40
N PRO A 94 -8.90 21.24 -9.15
CA PRO A 94 -9.31 19.91 -9.59
C PRO A 94 -9.41 18.89 -8.44
N SER A 95 -8.81 19.18 -7.29
CA SER A 95 -8.93 18.34 -6.09
C SER A 95 -8.60 19.14 -4.83
N VAL A 96 -9.59 19.31 -3.96
CA VAL A 96 -9.41 19.93 -2.63
C VAL A 96 -8.43 19.12 -1.78
N ILE A 97 -8.50 17.79 -1.85
CA ILE A 97 -7.57 16.89 -1.13
C ILE A 97 -6.14 17.10 -1.61
N ALA A 98 -5.92 17.17 -2.92
CA ALA A 98 -4.57 17.37 -3.44
C ALA A 98 -3.99 18.75 -3.10
N ARG A 99 -4.84 19.78 -3.01
CA ARG A 99 -4.43 21.14 -2.65
C ARG A 99 -4.06 21.26 -1.17
N ASP A 100 -4.89 20.70 -0.28
CA ASP A 100 -4.85 21.01 1.15
C ASP A 100 -4.27 19.87 2.02
N PHE A 101 -4.26 18.64 1.52
CA PHE A 101 -3.90 17.43 2.30
C PHE A 101 -2.82 16.59 1.64
N ASN A 102 -2.20 17.05 0.55
CA ASN A 102 -1.07 16.41 -0.09
C ASN A 102 0.14 17.35 -0.16
N GLY A 103 1.33 16.79 -0.12
CA GLY A 103 2.61 17.50 -0.24
C GLY A 103 3.67 16.62 -0.88
N SER A 104 4.59 17.22 -1.64
CA SER A 104 5.67 16.48 -2.31
C SER A 104 6.73 15.99 -1.32
N GLU A 105 6.91 16.70 -0.20
CA GLU A 105 7.81 16.36 0.90
C GLU A 105 7.47 15.02 1.58
N PHE A 106 6.26 14.52 1.37
CA PHE A 106 5.80 13.23 1.86
C PHE A 106 6.22 12.06 0.97
N VAL A 107 6.53 12.31 -0.30
CA VAL A 107 6.92 11.26 -1.26
C VAL A 107 8.34 10.79 -0.96
N THR A 108 8.47 9.80 -0.08
CA THR A 108 9.77 9.32 0.42
C THR A 108 9.92 7.82 0.27
N GLY A 109 11.18 7.36 0.21
CA GLY A 109 11.50 5.92 0.20
C GLY A 109 10.98 5.20 1.46
N ALA A 110 10.96 5.87 2.61
CA ALA A 110 10.42 5.32 3.85
C ALA A 110 8.91 5.04 3.75
N ARG A 111 8.13 5.96 3.18
CA ARG A 111 6.71 5.72 2.91
C ARG A 111 6.48 4.66 1.85
N MET A 112 7.30 4.62 0.80
CA MET A 112 7.24 3.53 -0.18
C MET A 112 7.47 2.16 0.50
N PHE A 113 8.48 2.06 1.36
CA PHE A 113 8.72 0.85 2.14
C PHE A 113 7.55 0.54 3.08
N SER A 114 7.04 1.55 3.80
CA SER A 114 5.93 1.40 4.73
C SER A 114 4.66 0.87 4.02
N LEU A 115 4.37 1.39 2.82
CA LEU A 115 3.25 0.94 2.00
C LEU A 115 3.30 -0.57 1.72
N PHE A 116 4.47 -1.12 1.43
CA PHE A 116 4.60 -2.53 1.08
C PHE A 116 4.84 -3.45 2.28
N PHE A 117 5.65 -3.03 3.25
CA PHE A 117 6.28 -3.91 4.22
C PHE A 117 6.09 -3.50 5.69
N ASP A 118 5.40 -2.40 5.99
CA ASP A 118 5.17 -2.02 7.39
C ASP A 118 4.38 -3.11 8.13
N LEU A 119 4.91 -3.57 9.27
CA LEU A 119 4.26 -4.59 10.10
C LEU A 119 2.88 -4.16 10.60
N ASN A 120 2.61 -2.85 10.67
CA ASN A 120 1.35 -2.30 11.14
C ASN A 120 0.25 -2.21 10.05
N GLN A 121 0.63 -2.04 8.78
CA GLN A 121 -0.35 -1.71 7.72
C GLN A 121 0.12 -1.97 6.27
N GLY A 122 1.27 -2.62 6.08
CA GLY A 122 1.87 -2.85 4.78
C GLY A 122 1.12 -3.90 3.94
N MET A 123 1.20 -3.75 2.63
CA MET A 123 0.51 -4.61 1.66
C MET A 123 0.83 -6.09 1.80
N VAL A 124 2.10 -6.46 1.97
CA VAL A 124 2.52 -7.87 2.11
C VAL A 124 2.03 -8.46 3.42
N ILE A 125 2.02 -7.66 4.49
CA ILE A 125 1.57 -8.06 5.81
C ILE A 125 0.05 -8.26 5.83
N GLY A 126 -0.69 -7.41 5.11
CA GLY A 126 -2.13 -7.51 5.04
C GLY A 126 -2.68 -8.47 3.99
N SER A 127 -1.90 -8.75 2.95
CA SER A 127 -2.26 -9.68 1.87
C SER A 127 -1.23 -10.81 1.66
N PRO A 128 -0.81 -11.52 2.71
CA PRO A 128 0.26 -12.51 2.58
C PRO A 128 -0.14 -13.69 1.70
N GLY A 129 -1.43 -14.03 1.64
CA GLY A 129 -1.93 -15.05 0.71
C GLY A 129 -1.72 -14.68 -0.76
N ILE A 130 -1.93 -13.41 -1.12
CA ILE A 130 -1.66 -12.90 -2.47
C ILE A 130 -0.16 -12.93 -2.75
N ALA A 131 0.67 -12.43 -1.81
CA ALA A 131 2.12 -12.42 -1.96
C ALA A 131 2.67 -13.84 -2.17
N LEU A 132 2.24 -14.80 -1.35
CA LEU A 132 2.64 -16.21 -1.46
C LEU A 132 2.23 -16.79 -2.81
N ALA A 133 0.98 -16.57 -3.24
CA ALA A 133 0.48 -17.12 -4.50
C ALA A 133 1.21 -16.54 -5.72
N VAL A 134 1.58 -15.26 -5.69
CA VAL A 134 2.43 -14.64 -6.73
C VAL A 134 3.83 -15.27 -6.73
N LEU A 135 4.48 -15.37 -5.57
CA LEU A 135 5.83 -15.95 -5.46
C LEU A 135 5.88 -17.41 -5.93
N LEU A 136 4.90 -18.22 -5.52
CA LEU A 136 4.81 -19.63 -5.91
C LEU A 136 4.36 -19.81 -7.36
N GLY A 137 3.69 -18.82 -7.96
CA GLY A 137 3.26 -18.85 -9.35
C GLY A 137 4.39 -19.10 -10.34
N CYS A 138 5.58 -18.53 -10.10
CA CYS A 138 6.80 -18.78 -10.88
C CYS A 138 7.14 -20.28 -11.01
N PHE A 139 6.90 -21.04 -9.95
CA PHE A 139 7.25 -22.46 -9.85
C PHE A 139 6.11 -23.37 -10.30
N ALA A 140 4.88 -22.99 -9.97
CA ALA A 140 3.67 -23.74 -10.27
C ALA A 140 3.34 -23.81 -11.77
N LEU A 141 3.80 -22.82 -12.55
CA LEU A 141 3.52 -22.73 -13.97
C LEU A 141 4.41 -23.63 -14.84
N PRO A 142 3.83 -24.22 -15.92
CA PRO A 142 4.61 -24.89 -16.96
C PRO A 142 5.68 -23.98 -17.56
N LYS A 143 6.85 -24.52 -17.93
CA LYS A 143 8.01 -23.75 -18.44
C LYS A 143 7.62 -22.75 -19.54
N ARG A 144 6.76 -23.14 -20.48
CA ARG A 144 6.28 -22.29 -21.59
C ARG A 144 5.51 -21.03 -21.16
N LEU A 145 4.92 -21.03 -19.96
CA LEU A 145 4.11 -19.91 -19.45
C LEU A 145 4.87 -19.01 -18.47
N ARG A 146 6.09 -19.40 -18.07
CA ARG A 146 6.86 -18.64 -17.08
C ARG A 146 7.29 -17.28 -17.60
N THR A 147 7.81 -17.20 -18.83
CA THR A 147 8.26 -15.93 -19.40
C THR A 147 7.11 -14.92 -19.58
N PRO A 148 5.97 -15.27 -20.22
CA PRO A 148 4.83 -14.35 -20.29
C PRO A 148 4.33 -13.91 -18.91
N TRP A 149 4.30 -14.83 -17.95
CA TRP A 149 3.90 -14.51 -16.58
C TRP A 149 4.87 -13.54 -15.91
N LEU A 150 6.18 -13.73 -16.03
CA LEU A 150 7.21 -12.85 -15.47
C LEU A 150 7.16 -11.44 -16.08
N VAL A 151 6.96 -11.34 -17.41
CA VAL A 151 6.78 -10.05 -18.09
C VAL A 151 5.56 -9.32 -17.54
N MET A 152 4.42 -10.01 -17.44
CA MET A 152 3.21 -9.43 -16.85
C MET A 152 3.43 -9.03 -15.38
N ALA A 153 4.09 -9.88 -14.59
CA ALA A 153 4.38 -9.58 -13.20
C ALA A 153 5.23 -8.30 -13.07
N ALA A 154 6.27 -8.16 -13.88
CA ALA A 154 7.10 -6.96 -13.92
C ALA A 154 6.28 -5.71 -14.33
N LEU A 155 5.42 -5.81 -15.34
CA LEU A 155 4.58 -4.70 -15.79
C LEU A 155 3.56 -4.27 -14.73
N LEU A 156 2.89 -5.22 -14.08
CA LEU A 156 1.92 -4.91 -13.02
C LEU A 156 2.62 -4.37 -11.76
N LEU A 157 3.80 -4.88 -11.40
CA LEU A 157 4.61 -4.31 -10.32
C LEU A 157 5.04 -2.87 -10.63
N ALA A 158 5.49 -2.61 -11.86
CA ALA A 158 5.82 -1.26 -12.29
C ALA A 158 4.59 -0.34 -12.21
N LEU A 159 3.43 -0.80 -12.68
CA LEU A 159 2.17 -0.06 -12.58
C LEU A 159 1.79 0.22 -11.12
N ILE A 160 1.92 -0.76 -10.22
CA ILE A 160 1.68 -0.59 -8.77
C ILE A 160 2.59 0.50 -8.19
N VAL A 161 3.88 0.49 -8.53
CA VAL A 161 4.83 1.51 -8.08
C VAL A 161 4.42 2.89 -8.62
N LEU A 162 4.07 3.00 -9.89
CA LEU A 162 3.62 4.26 -10.49
C LEU A 162 2.34 4.79 -9.84
N MET A 163 1.37 3.91 -9.54
CA MET A 163 0.14 4.26 -8.82
C MET A 163 0.39 4.59 -7.34
N ALA A 164 1.44 4.02 -6.72
CA ALA A 164 1.80 4.32 -5.34
C ALA A 164 2.32 5.76 -5.19
N LEU A 165 3.11 6.27 -6.14
CA LEU A 165 3.75 7.59 -6.06
C LEU A 165 2.79 8.73 -5.68
N PRO A 166 1.67 8.98 -6.39
CA PRO A 166 0.73 10.02 -6.00
C PRO A 166 0.05 9.73 -4.65
N ALA A 167 -0.15 8.46 -4.28
CA ALA A 167 -0.72 8.09 -2.98
C ALA A 167 0.22 8.39 -1.81
N LEU A 168 1.55 8.38 -2.01
CA LEU A 168 2.54 8.71 -0.97
C LEU A 168 2.44 10.15 -0.47
N SER A 169 1.88 11.05 -1.29
CA SER A 169 1.84 12.49 -1.01
C SER A 169 0.90 12.89 0.12
N THR A 170 0.03 12.00 0.62
CA THR A 170 -1.01 12.36 1.58
C THR A 170 -0.46 12.67 2.98
N ILE A 171 -0.97 13.70 3.64
CA ILE A 171 -0.60 14.00 5.03
C ILE A 171 -1.04 12.92 6.02
N ASN A 172 -2.10 12.16 5.72
CA ASN A 172 -2.67 11.11 6.56
C ASN A 172 -2.14 9.73 6.13
N TRP A 173 -0.96 9.37 6.63
CA TRP A 173 -0.32 8.08 6.31
C TRP A 173 -0.85 6.92 7.16
N ASN A 174 -1.28 7.18 8.40
CA ASN A 174 -2.02 6.21 9.21
C ASN A 174 -3.52 6.24 8.86
N SER A 175 -3.81 6.21 7.56
CA SER A 175 -5.17 6.22 7.01
C SER A 175 -5.90 4.94 7.41
N GLY A 176 -6.97 5.10 8.20
CA GLY A 176 -7.67 4.00 8.86
C GLY A 176 -7.86 2.74 8.01
N GLY A 177 -7.70 1.59 8.66
CA GLY A 177 -7.76 0.27 8.03
C GLY A 177 -7.80 -0.84 9.08
N VAL A 178 -8.30 -2.01 8.68
CA VAL A 178 -8.40 -3.19 9.55
C VAL A 178 -7.09 -3.96 9.58
N VAL A 179 -6.48 -4.18 8.41
CA VAL A 179 -5.25 -4.99 8.27
C VAL A 179 -4.14 -4.21 7.59
N MET A 180 -4.48 -3.53 6.50
CA MET A 180 -3.56 -2.74 5.69
C MET A 180 -4.18 -1.37 5.40
N THR A 181 -3.36 -0.43 4.93
CA THR A 181 -3.88 0.86 4.47
C THR A 181 -4.84 0.69 3.31
N ARG A 182 -5.79 1.61 3.17
CA ARG A 182 -6.67 1.65 1.99
C ARG A 182 -5.88 1.67 0.68
N TYR A 183 -4.72 2.32 0.66
CA TYR A 183 -3.82 2.39 -0.49
C TYR A 183 -3.25 1.03 -0.85
N SER A 184 -2.70 0.32 0.13
CA SER A 184 -2.21 -1.05 -0.02
C SER A 184 -3.30 -1.99 -0.53
N TYR A 185 -4.53 -1.82 -0.04
CA TYR A 185 -5.65 -2.67 -0.43
C TYR A 185 -5.92 -2.62 -1.93
N TRP A 186 -6.18 -1.45 -2.52
CA TRP A 186 -6.45 -1.39 -3.96
C TRP A 186 -5.21 -1.60 -4.83
N LEU A 187 -3.99 -1.28 -4.34
CA LEU A 187 -2.73 -1.59 -5.02
C LEU A 187 -2.40 -3.09 -5.05
N SER A 188 -2.93 -3.87 -4.13
CA SER A 188 -2.74 -5.33 -4.12
C SER A 188 -3.57 -6.06 -5.20
N VAL A 189 -4.62 -5.44 -5.72
CA VAL A 189 -5.58 -6.12 -6.63
C VAL A 189 -4.96 -6.56 -7.96
N PRO A 190 -4.06 -5.80 -8.62
CA PRO A 190 -3.34 -6.32 -9.77
C PRO A 190 -2.49 -7.56 -9.45
N LEU A 191 -1.95 -7.68 -8.23
CA LEU A 191 -1.24 -8.89 -7.78
C LEU A 191 -2.21 -10.05 -7.53
N LEU A 192 -3.43 -9.78 -7.06
CA LEU A 192 -4.48 -10.80 -6.97
C LEU A 192 -4.77 -11.40 -8.35
N VAL A 193 -4.78 -10.59 -9.42
CA VAL A 193 -4.95 -11.10 -10.79
C VAL A 193 -3.82 -12.06 -11.17
N LEU A 194 -2.56 -11.72 -10.85
CA LEU A 194 -1.42 -12.61 -11.08
C LEU A 194 -1.54 -13.93 -10.30
N ALA A 195 -1.96 -13.86 -9.04
CA ALA A 195 -2.17 -15.03 -8.19
C ALA A 195 -3.26 -15.95 -8.74
N LEU A 196 -4.41 -15.39 -9.14
CA LEU A 196 -5.52 -16.14 -9.72
C LEU A 196 -5.15 -16.77 -11.07
N LEU A 197 -4.39 -16.05 -11.90
CA LEU A 197 -3.86 -16.59 -13.15
C LEU A 197 -2.90 -17.74 -12.91
N ALA A 198 -1.97 -17.60 -11.96
CA ALA A 198 -1.05 -18.65 -11.59
C ALA A 198 -1.82 -19.91 -11.16
N ALA A 199 -2.81 -19.78 -10.27
CA ALA A 199 -3.65 -20.89 -9.85
C ALA A 199 -4.43 -21.52 -11.02
N ARG A 200 -5.05 -20.72 -11.89
CA ARG A 200 -5.80 -21.21 -13.05
C ARG A 200 -4.94 -22.02 -14.00
N LEU A 201 -3.76 -21.52 -14.34
CA LEU A 201 -2.89 -22.09 -15.38
C LEU A 201 -1.95 -23.19 -14.88
N SER A 202 -1.91 -23.41 -13.57
CA SER A 202 -1.15 -24.49 -12.96
C SER A 202 -1.90 -25.82 -13.00
N SER A 203 -1.18 -26.93 -12.73
CA SER A 203 -1.77 -28.25 -12.56
C SER A 203 -2.86 -28.28 -11.45
N PRO A 204 -3.79 -29.25 -11.45
CA PRO A 204 -4.85 -29.33 -10.43
C PRO A 204 -4.32 -29.31 -8.99
N ARG A 205 -3.23 -30.03 -8.70
CA ARG A 205 -2.60 -30.06 -7.37
C ARG A 205 -2.10 -28.67 -6.95
N TRP A 206 -1.39 -27.99 -7.84
CA TRP A 206 -0.90 -26.63 -7.60
C TRP A 206 -2.05 -25.62 -7.46
N ARG A 207 -3.08 -25.72 -8.30
CA ARG A 207 -4.27 -24.86 -8.23
C ARG A 207 -4.93 -24.94 -6.86
N ILE A 208 -5.22 -26.15 -6.40
CA ILE A 208 -5.85 -26.38 -5.09
C ILE A 208 -4.91 -25.88 -3.98
N GLY A 209 -3.62 -26.20 -4.04
CA GLY A 209 -2.64 -25.77 -3.06
C GLY A 209 -2.52 -24.24 -2.95
N LEU A 210 -2.43 -23.54 -4.08
CA LEU A 210 -2.33 -22.06 -4.12
C LEU A 210 -3.60 -21.39 -3.59
N LEU A 211 -4.77 -21.86 -4.01
CA LEU A 211 -6.05 -21.31 -3.56
C LEU A 211 -6.27 -21.57 -2.07
N PHE A 212 -6.06 -22.81 -1.63
CA PHE A 212 -6.24 -23.18 -0.22
C PHE A 212 -5.24 -22.45 0.67
N ALA A 213 -3.94 -22.47 0.34
CA ALA A 213 -2.92 -21.78 1.13
C ALA A 213 -3.16 -20.26 1.15
N GLY A 214 -3.53 -19.67 0.01
CA GLY A 214 -3.84 -18.25 -0.09
C GLY A 214 -5.03 -17.84 0.80
N VAL A 215 -6.12 -18.60 0.73
CA VAL A 215 -7.33 -18.36 1.56
C VAL A 215 -7.04 -18.61 3.04
N ALA A 216 -6.36 -19.71 3.38
CA ALA A 216 -6.01 -20.04 4.76
C ALA A 216 -5.13 -18.96 5.39
N LEU A 217 -4.10 -18.49 4.68
CA LEU A 217 -3.20 -17.45 5.17
C LEU A 217 -3.92 -16.10 5.33
N GLN A 218 -4.82 -15.76 4.40
CA GLN A 218 -5.64 -14.56 4.54
C GLN A 218 -6.63 -14.67 5.71
N ALA A 219 -7.23 -15.84 5.92
CA ALA A 219 -8.14 -16.10 7.04
C ALA A 219 -7.42 -15.97 8.39
N VAL A 220 -6.18 -16.45 8.52
CA VAL A 220 -5.36 -16.28 9.72
C VAL A 220 -5.17 -14.79 10.03
N VAL A 221 -4.77 -13.99 9.04
CA VAL A 221 -4.59 -12.54 9.23
C VAL A 221 -5.91 -11.87 9.63
N LEU A 222 -6.99 -12.16 8.92
CA LEU A 222 -8.32 -11.57 9.20
C LEU A 222 -8.83 -11.95 10.59
N SER A 223 -8.64 -13.20 11.01
CA SER A 223 -9.03 -13.68 12.35
C SER A 223 -8.27 -12.95 13.46
N GLY A 224 -6.96 -12.71 13.27
CA GLY A 224 -6.15 -11.91 14.22
C GLY A 224 -6.60 -10.46 14.34
N THR A 225 -7.30 -9.95 13.32
CA THR A 225 -7.89 -8.60 13.27
C THR A 225 -9.39 -8.55 13.59
N GLY A 226 -9.98 -9.66 14.04
CA GLY A 226 -11.38 -9.71 14.48
C GLY A 226 -12.43 -9.93 13.40
N LEU A 227 -12.10 -10.56 12.26
CA LEU A 227 -12.95 -10.97 11.11
C LEU A 227 -13.78 -9.87 10.42
N LEU A 228 -14.37 -8.92 11.15
CA LEU A 228 -15.23 -7.83 10.70
C LEU A 228 -14.67 -6.44 11.06
N GLY A 229 -13.42 -6.35 11.56
CA GLY A 229 -12.79 -5.07 11.87
C GLY A 229 -13.36 -4.37 13.09
N GLU A 230 -13.94 -5.13 14.02
CA GLU A 230 -14.52 -4.64 15.27
C GLU A 230 -13.49 -3.99 16.21
N LYS A 231 -12.21 -4.29 16.00
CA LYS A 231 -11.10 -3.61 16.68
C LYS A 231 -10.67 -2.40 15.87
N ALA A 232 -10.51 -1.24 16.52
CA ALA A 232 -9.94 -0.04 15.92
C ALA A 232 -8.43 -0.20 15.65
N ILE A 233 -8.06 -1.12 14.77
CA ILE A 233 -6.68 -1.60 14.61
C ILE A 233 -5.76 -0.53 14.06
N PHE A 234 -6.29 0.51 13.39
CA PHE A 234 -5.46 1.62 12.92
C PHE A 234 -4.93 2.52 14.05
N ILE A 235 -5.48 2.47 15.26
CA ILE A 235 -4.92 3.15 16.45
C ILE A 235 -4.23 2.17 17.41
N GLU A 236 -4.05 0.91 17.02
CA GLU A 236 -3.31 -0.08 17.80
C GLU A 236 -2.15 -0.67 17.01
N HIS A 237 -1.05 -1.00 17.69
CA HIS A 237 -0.02 -1.80 17.04
C HIS A 237 -0.55 -3.19 16.74
N SER A 238 -0.36 -3.64 15.50
CA SER A 238 -0.65 -5.01 15.08
C SER A 238 0.17 -6.00 15.91
N ALA A 239 -0.26 -7.27 15.96
CA ALA A 239 0.50 -8.32 16.65
C ALA A 239 1.97 -8.40 16.18
N PRO A 240 2.29 -8.46 14.86
CA PRO A 240 3.69 -8.49 14.42
C PRO A 240 4.45 -7.19 14.74
N ALA A 241 3.80 -6.02 14.62
CA ALA A 241 4.44 -4.76 14.98
C ALA A 241 4.77 -4.68 16.48
N ARG A 242 3.83 -5.08 17.34
CA ARG A 242 4.01 -5.12 18.79
C ARG A 242 5.12 -6.08 19.18
N TRP A 243 5.17 -7.26 18.57
CA TRP A 243 6.23 -8.23 18.78
C TRP A 243 7.60 -7.67 18.39
N ALA A 244 7.70 -7.00 17.24
CA ALA A 244 8.95 -6.40 16.79
C ALA A 244 9.38 -5.23 17.70
N LEU A 245 8.45 -4.38 18.13
CA LEU A 245 8.73 -3.29 19.06
C LEU A 245 9.18 -3.80 20.45
N SER A 246 8.71 -4.96 20.90
CA SER A 246 9.08 -5.50 22.21
C SER A 246 10.36 -6.33 22.21
N HIS A 247 10.68 -7.03 21.12
CA HIS A 247 11.83 -7.95 21.07
C HIS A 247 13.01 -7.42 20.25
N ILE A 248 12.74 -6.67 19.18
CA ILE A 248 13.75 -6.18 18.24
C ILE A 248 13.53 -4.70 17.86
N PRO A 249 13.35 -3.79 18.85
CA PRO A 249 12.92 -2.40 18.60
C PRO A 249 13.85 -1.61 17.66
N GLN A 250 15.14 -1.94 17.64
CA GLN A 250 16.16 -1.30 16.79
C GLN A 250 15.97 -1.58 15.28
N TYR A 251 15.30 -2.68 14.93
CA TYR A 251 15.13 -3.09 13.52
C TYR A 251 13.76 -2.72 12.93
N TYR A 252 12.80 -2.28 13.74
CA TYR A 252 11.47 -1.91 13.25
C TYR A 252 11.12 -0.45 13.57
N ASN A 253 11.43 0.46 12.63
CA ASN A 253 11.21 1.89 12.71
C ASN A 253 10.05 2.32 11.78
N PRO A 254 8.78 2.22 12.19
CA PRO A 254 7.65 2.63 11.35
C PRO A 254 7.66 4.15 11.10
N GLU A 255 6.86 4.63 10.16
CA GLU A 255 6.67 6.08 9.98
C GLU A 255 6.22 6.75 11.28
N ALA A 256 6.77 7.92 11.59
CA ALA A 256 6.55 8.62 12.87
C ALA A 256 5.06 8.81 13.20
N GLU A 257 4.24 9.10 12.18
CA GLU A 257 2.79 9.25 12.31
C GLU A 257 2.11 7.95 12.76
N ILE A 258 2.52 6.79 12.22
CA ILE A 258 1.98 5.47 12.60
C ILE A 258 2.35 5.18 14.06
N PHE A 259 3.61 5.39 14.42
CA PHE A 259 4.10 5.13 15.78
C PHE A 259 3.42 6.03 16.80
N HIS A 260 3.31 7.33 16.52
CA HIS A 260 2.63 8.28 17.38
C HIS A 260 1.16 7.91 17.56
N ALA A 261 0.44 7.72 16.44
CA ALA A 261 -0.99 7.47 16.52
C ALA A 261 -1.34 6.21 17.29
N ARG A 262 -0.52 5.15 17.13
CA ARG A 262 -0.77 3.85 17.76
C ARG A 262 -0.30 3.76 19.22
N ASN A 263 0.68 4.57 19.62
CA ASN A 263 1.08 4.72 21.03
C ASN A 263 0.10 5.62 21.78
N GLN A 264 -0.30 6.75 21.19
CA GLN A 264 -1.21 7.72 21.81
C GLN A 264 -2.69 7.35 21.67
N LYS A 265 -3.01 6.27 20.94
CA LYS A 265 -4.38 5.85 20.61
C LYS A 265 -5.21 6.94 19.94
N ARG A 266 -4.56 7.86 19.22
CA ARG A 266 -5.17 9.04 18.62
C ARG A 266 -4.42 9.48 17.39
N VAL A 267 -5.15 9.79 16.32
CA VAL A 267 -4.58 10.37 15.09
C VAL A 267 -4.44 11.88 15.27
N THR A 268 -3.25 12.42 14.99
CA THR A 268 -2.92 13.85 15.02
C THR A 268 -2.34 14.25 13.68
N LEU A 269 -2.99 15.20 12.99
CA LEU A 269 -2.65 15.61 11.62
C LEU A 269 -2.67 17.14 11.50
N PRO A 270 -1.60 17.79 10.99
CA PRO A 270 -0.24 17.23 10.85
C PRO A 270 0.34 16.80 12.19
N LEU A 271 1.34 15.91 12.19
CA LEU A 271 2.08 15.55 13.40
C LEU A 271 2.96 16.75 13.85
N PRO A 272 2.70 17.36 15.03
CA PRO A 272 3.46 18.53 15.50
C PRO A 272 4.92 18.19 15.82
N LYS A 273 5.87 19.06 15.48
CA LYS A 273 7.32 18.81 15.68
C LYS A 273 7.74 18.67 17.15
N ASP A 274 6.96 19.19 18.08
CA ASP A 274 7.13 19.04 19.52
C ASP A 274 6.57 17.72 20.08
N SER A 275 5.97 16.87 19.22
CA SER A 275 5.48 15.55 19.61
C SER A 275 6.61 14.62 20.03
N ILE A 276 6.38 13.92 21.13
CA ILE A 276 7.23 12.82 21.59
C ILE A 276 6.35 11.61 21.87
N SER A 277 6.77 10.43 21.41
CA SER A 277 6.10 9.17 21.69
C SER A 277 7.05 8.17 22.29
N VAL A 278 6.64 7.55 23.38
CA VAL A 278 7.42 6.53 24.09
C VAL A 278 6.72 5.18 23.93
N PHE A 279 7.48 4.16 23.56
CA PHE A 279 7.07 2.77 23.64
C PHE A 279 7.89 2.09 24.74
N GLY A 280 7.22 1.30 25.57
CA GLY A 280 7.84 0.59 26.67
C GLY A 280 7.33 -0.84 26.80
N VAL A 281 8.17 -1.66 27.42
CA VAL A 281 7.88 -3.06 27.78
C VAL A 281 7.99 -3.14 29.30
N ASP A 282 6.98 -3.71 29.97
CA ASP A 282 6.91 -3.83 31.43
C ASP A 282 7.16 -2.50 32.17
N GLY A 283 6.59 -1.42 31.62
CA GLY A 283 6.73 -0.06 32.17
C GLY A 283 8.09 0.61 31.92
N LYS A 284 9.06 -0.09 31.32
CA LYS A 284 10.37 0.48 30.98
C LYS A 284 10.37 0.99 29.53
N PRO A 285 10.82 2.23 29.28
CA PRO A 285 10.93 2.72 27.91
C PRO A 285 11.99 1.92 27.15
N THR A 286 11.67 1.48 25.94
CA THR A 286 12.60 0.78 25.05
C THR A 286 12.86 1.55 23.76
N LYS A 287 11.92 2.43 23.39
CA LYS A 287 11.99 3.21 22.16
C LYS A 287 11.27 4.54 22.28
N ILE A 288 11.90 5.60 21.79
CA ILE A 288 11.36 6.96 21.82
C ILE A 288 11.42 7.53 20.42
N MET A 289 10.35 8.20 20.01
CA MET A 289 10.26 8.91 18.74
C MET A 289 10.15 10.41 19.02
N ARG A 290 10.96 11.22 18.34
CA ARG A 290 10.91 12.69 18.40
C ARG A 290 11.38 13.32 17.09
N HIS A 291 11.07 14.59 16.90
CA HIS A 291 11.63 15.38 15.81
C HIS A 291 13.04 15.87 16.20
N ARG A 292 13.98 15.96 15.26
CA ARG A 292 15.37 16.43 15.52
C ARG A 292 15.45 17.82 16.16
N SER A 293 14.48 18.69 15.88
CA SER A 293 14.40 20.02 16.50
C SER A 293 13.91 20.00 17.95
N ASN A 294 13.30 18.89 18.40
CA ASN A 294 12.79 18.75 19.75
C ASN A 294 13.78 17.93 20.60
N ARG A 295 14.61 18.63 21.38
CA ARG A 295 15.59 17.99 22.27
C ARG A 295 15.10 17.76 23.69
N SER A 296 13.81 17.99 23.96
CA SER A 296 13.23 17.77 25.28
C SER A 296 13.26 16.28 25.65
N ALA A 297 13.59 15.98 26.89
CA ALA A 297 13.42 14.64 27.44
C ALA A 297 11.94 14.42 27.81
N PRO A 298 11.37 13.22 27.60
CA PRO A 298 10.05 12.90 28.14
C PRO A 298 10.04 13.07 29.68
N PRO A 299 8.90 13.48 30.27
CA PRO A 299 8.79 13.68 31.71
C PRO A 299 9.23 12.44 32.49
N GLY A 300 10.06 12.64 33.53
CA GLY A 300 10.51 11.58 34.43
C GLY A 300 11.67 10.72 33.92
N LEU A 301 12.23 10.98 32.73
CA LEU A 301 13.38 10.21 32.22
C LEU A 301 14.75 10.86 32.46
N CYS A 302 14.83 12.19 32.47
CA CYS A 302 16.06 12.92 32.80
C CYS A 302 15.75 14.09 33.74
N ALA A 303 16.76 14.59 34.45
CA ALA A 303 16.63 15.77 35.28
C ALA A 303 16.45 17.04 34.44
N ALA A 304 15.98 18.13 35.06
CA ALA A 304 15.85 19.41 34.39
C ALA A 304 17.23 19.90 33.91
N GLY A 305 17.32 20.32 32.63
CA GLY A 305 18.60 20.74 32.02
C GLY A 305 19.41 19.61 31.40
N GLU A 306 18.95 18.36 31.46
CA GLU A 306 19.53 17.23 30.74
C GLU A 306 18.74 16.91 29.47
N THR A 307 19.42 16.27 28.52
CA THR A 307 18.81 15.75 27.30
C THR A 307 18.97 14.23 27.26
N LEU A 308 17.92 13.55 26.82
CA LEU A 308 17.95 12.11 26.67
C LEU A 308 18.68 11.74 25.36
N GLN A 309 19.66 10.86 25.48
CA GLN A 309 20.42 10.28 24.38
C GLN A 309 20.22 8.76 24.38
N GLY A 310 19.78 8.22 23.24
CA GLY A 310 19.72 6.78 23.00
C GLY A 310 21.09 6.24 22.58
N HIS A 311 21.34 4.97 22.88
CA HIS A 311 22.56 4.28 22.45
C HIS A 311 22.60 4.10 20.92
N ASP A 312 21.45 3.82 20.30
CA ASP A 312 21.29 3.79 18.84
C ASP A 312 20.24 4.84 18.45
N VAL A 313 20.58 5.69 17.47
CA VAL A 313 19.71 6.72 16.93
C VAL A 313 19.47 6.40 15.46
N ARG A 314 18.21 6.21 15.10
CA ARG A 314 17.78 5.89 13.74
C ARG A 314 16.97 7.02 13.16
N ASP A 315 17.52 7.65 12.15
CA ASP A 315 16.81 8.66 11.38
C ASP A 315 15.73 8.03 10.50
N VAL A 316 14.64 8.76 10.36
CA VAL A 316 13.47 8.44 9.55
C VAL A 316 13.19 9.62 8.63
N SER A 317 12.23 9.45 7.71
CA SER A 317 11.80 10.54 6.83
C SER A 317 11.41 11.80 7.60
N ARG A 318 11.63 12.97 6.97
CA ARG A 318 11.16 14.28 7.46
C ARG A 318 11.68 14.65 8.85
N GLU A 319 12.97 14.41 9.11
CA GLU A 319 13.68 14.82 10.34
C GLU A 319 13.14 14.19 11.64
N TRP A 320 12.36 13.12 11.53
CA TRP A 320 11.99 12.29 12.67
C TRP A 320 13.10 11.30 13.00
N GLU A 321 13.33 11.04 14.28
CA GLU A 321 14.32 10.09 14.75
C GLU A 321 13.74 9.16 15.81
N TYR A 322 14.24 7.93 15.84
CA TYR A 322 14.03 6.98 16.92
C TYR A 322 15.28 6.85 17.77
N LEU A 323 15.11 6.97 19.08
CA LEU A 323 16.11 6.65 20.09
C LEU A 323 15.78 5.27 20.65
N HIS A 324 16.79 4.41 20.69
CA HIS A 324 16.66 3.07 21.25
C HIS A 324 17.36 2.98 22.61
N ALA A 325 16.76 2.22 23.52
CA ALA A 325 17.38 1.86 24.78
C ALA A 325 18.69 1.07 24.54
N PRO A 326 19.65 1.12 25.49
CA PRO A 326 19.62 1.88 26.74
C PRO A 326 19.69 3.40 26.52
N PHE A 327 19.08 4.16 27.43
CA PHE A 327 19.10 5.62 27.39
C PHE A 327 20.06 6.18 28.43
N THR A 328 20.67 7.31 28.10
CA THR A 328 21.55 8.07 28.99
C THR A 328 21.11 9.52 29.00
N CYS A 329 21.24 10.18 30.15
CA CYS A 329 20.98 11.61 30.29
C CYS A 329 22.30 12.36 30.22
N VAL A 330 22.39 13.34 29.33
CA VAL A 330 23.59 14.16 29.15
C VAL A 330 23.24 15.65 29.33
N PRO A 331 24.14 16.47 29.91
CA PRO A 331 23.89 17.90 30.09
C PRO A 331 23.54 18.58 28.77
N ARG A 332 22.52 19.44 28.77
CA ARG A 332 22.11 20.21 27.59
C ARG A 332 23.19 21.26 27.29
N ARG A 333 23.91 21.07 26.19
CA ARG A 333 24.81 22.08 25.62
C ARG A 333 24.04 23.15 24.85
#